data_AF-A0A832R7G2-F1
#
_entry.id   AF-A0A832R7G2-F1
#
_cell.length_a   1.000
_cell.length_b   1.000
_cell.length_c   1.000
_cell.angle_alpha   90.00
_cell.angle_beta   90.00
_cell.angle_gamma   90.00
#
_symmetry.space_group_name_H-M   'P 1'
#
loop_
_entity.id
_entity.type
_entity.pdbx_description
1 polymer ?
#
loop_
_entity_poly.entity_id
_entity_poly.type
_entity_poly.pdbx_seq_one_letter_code
_entity_poly.pdbx_strand_id
1 'polypeptide(L)'
;EKSAAWQHDALRLKLRIDRIDLDAQGSLIIVDYKSGKLPKVEWDAERQDQSQLMLYLQALEQAGETRPAGALLFGAINIDETRYSGIGVSDDIYPGIGFDTKHQLDFPHWQALLEYWRTGLQTLADEYLAGNAAVEPLRKTSCDHCHLDALCRIGERRSLTGTEALEDGDES
;
A
#
# COMPACT_ATOMS: atom_id res chain seq x y z
N GLU A 1 13.13 15.07 2.19
CA GLU A 1 12.42 15.02 0.90
C GLU A 1 13.39 14.76 -0.25
N LYS A 2 13.16 13.69 -1.02
CA LYS A 2 13.97 13.26 -2.18
C LYS A 2 13.07 13.07 -3.40
N SER A 3 13.42 13.65 -4.54
CA SER A 3 12.74 13.36 -5.80
C SER A 3 13.19 12.01 -6.36
N ALA A 4 12.23 11.23 -6.86
CA ALA A 4 12.48 9.96 -7.51
C ALA A 4 11.58 9.80 -8.75
N ALA A 5 11.93 8.89 -9.63
CA ALA A 5 11.09 8.49 -10.74
C ALA A 5 10.90 6.98 -10.70
N TRP A 6 9.66 6.56 -10.97
CA TRP A 6 9.34 5.16 -11.20
C TRP A 6 8.86 5.03 -12.64
N GLN A 7 9.35 4.03 -13.35
CA GLN A 7 8.96 3.76 -14.72
C GLN A 7 8.64 2.28 -14.91
N HIS A 8 7.56 2.02 -15.65
CA HIS A 8 7.18 0.71 -16.16
C HIS A 8 6.61 0.89 -17.56
N ASP A 9 7.22 0.27 -18.57
CA ASP A 9 6.93 0.50 -19.99
C ASP A 9 6.82 2.01 -20.35
N ALA A 10 5.64 2.42 -20.83
CA ALA A 10 5.33 3.79 -21.21
C ALA A 10 4.83 4.65 -20.04
N LEU A 11 4.55 4.05 -18.87
CA LEU A 11 4.10 4.77 -17.68
C LEU A 11 5.32 5.31 -16.92
N ARG A 12 5.38 6.63 -16.74
CA ARG A 12 6.40 7.30 -15.94
C ARG A 12 5.76 8.14 -14.85
N LEU A 13 6.06 7.80 -13.60
CA LEU A 13 5.61 8.52 -12.42
C LEU A 13 6.77 9.32 -11.82
N LYS A 14 6.53 10.60 -11.54
CA LYS A 14 7.44 11.44 -10.77
C LYS A 14 6.97 11.44 -9.32
N LEU A 15 7.87 11.08 -8.41
CA LEU A 15 7.56 10.86 -7.01
C LEU A 15 8.37 11.81 -6.14
N ARG A 16 7.82 12.08 -4.97
CA ARG A 16 8.43 12.90 -3.93
C ARG A 16 8.37 12.10 -2.64
N ILE A 17 9.51 11.54 -2.26
CA ILE A 17 9.63 10.71 -1.06
C ILE A 17 9.82 11.63 0.13
N ASP A 18 8.92 11.54 1.11
CA ASP A 18 8.91 12.43 2.28
C ASP A 18 10.23 12.31 3.06
N ARG A 19 10.57 11.09 3.49
CA ARG A 19 11.77 10.84 4.29
C ARG A 19 12.36 9.43 4.06
N ILE A 20 13.69 9.38 4.09
CA ILE A 20 14.49 8.16 4.02
C ILE A 20 15.53 8.26 5.13
N ASP A 21 15.54 7.28 6.02
CA ASP A 21 16.53 7.11 7.07
C ASP A 21 17.30 5.79 6.84
N LEU A 22 18.31 5.54 7.68
CA LEU A 22 19.04 4.28 7.72
C LEU A 22 18.93 3.65 9.10
N ASP A 23 18.76 2.34 9.17
CA ASP A 23 18.89 1.60 10.42
C ASP A 23 20.37 1.46 10.85
N ALA A 24 20.61 0.80 11.99
CA ALA A 24 21.96 0.58 12.50
C ALA A 24 22.82 -0.32 11.60
N GLN A 25 22.19 -1.13 10.74
CA GLN A 25 22.81 -2.04 9.79
C GLN A 25 23.03 -1.39 8.40
N GLY A 26 22.55 -0.16 8.20
CA GLY A 26 22.63 0.58 6.94
C GLY A 26 21.51 0.29 5.94
N SER A 27 20.44 -0.40 6.35
CA SER A 27 19.24 -0.65 5.53
C SER A 27 18.34 0.58 5.48
N LEU A 28 17.59 0.73 4.39
CA LEU A 28 16.69 1.86 4.16
C LEU A 28 15.44 1.77 5.05
N ILE A 29 15.10 2.88 5.70
CA ILE A 29 13.80 3.09 6.34
C ILE A 29 13.08 4.17 5.54
N ILE A 30 11.99 3.81 4.86
CA ILE A 30 11.19 4.74 4.06
C ILE A 30 9.98 5.15 4.88
N VAL A 31 9.77 6.47 5.01
CA VAL A 31 8.67 7.02 5.80
C VAL A 31 7.80 7.93 4.93
N ASP A 32 6.49 7.72 4.99
CA ASP A 32 5.46 8.61 4.44
C ASP A 32 4.63 9.21 5.58
N TYR A 33 4.50 10.53 5.62
CA TYR A 33 3.81 11.22 6.70
C TYR A 33 2.33 11.45 6.37
N LYS A 34 1.46 11.05 7.30
CA LYS A 34 0.01 11.27 7.21
C LYS A 34 -0.45 12.19 8.34
N SER A 35 -1.26 13.19 7.98
CA SER A 35 -1.93 14.08 8.95
C SER A 35 -3.20 13.46 9.54
N GLY A 36 -3.81 12.49 8.86
CA GLY A 36 -4.99 11.78 9.32
C GLY A 36 -4.68 10.53 10.14
N LYS A 37 -5.68 9.65 10.29
CA LYS A 37 -5.48 8.31 10.85
C LYS A 37 -4.52 7.52 9.96
N LEU A 38 -3.63 6.74 10.58
CA LEU A 38 -2.76 5.85 9.82
C LEU A 38 -3.59 4.77 9.12
N PRO A 39 -3.28 4.44 7.85
CA PRO A 39 -3.97 3.38 7.16
C PRO A 39 -3.64 2.03 7.79
N LYS A 40 -4.62 1.11 7.77
CA LYS A 40 -4.36 -0.31 7.94
C LYS A 40 -3.94 -0.86 6.58
N VAL A 41 -2.76 -1.43 6.49
CA VAL A 41 -2.23 -2.02 5.26
C VAL A 41 -2.31 -3.53 5.35
N GLU A 42 -2.85 -4.15 4.29
CA GLU A 42 -2.87 -5.58 4.07
C GLU A 42 -1.65 -5.92 3.19
N TRP A 43 -0.50 -6.11 3.83
CA TRP A 43 0.80 -6.24 3.16
C TRP A 43 0.88 -7.43 2.19
N ASP A 44 0.04 -8.43 2.37
CA ASP A 44 -0.08 -9.65 1.58
C ASP A 44 -1.29 -9.66 0.62
N ALA A 45 -2.03 -8.55 0.53
CA ALA A 45 -3.16 -8.47 -0.40
C ALA A 45 -2.70 -8.58 -1.87
N GLU A 46 -3.46 -9.35 -2.65
CA GLU A 46 -3.29 -9.49 -4.10
C GLU A 46 -3.30 -8.14 -4.83
N ARG A 47 -4.15 -7.22 -4.36
CA ARG A 47 -4.26 -5.87 -4.90
C ARG A 47 -4.09 -4.83 -3.80
N GLN A 48 -2.95 -4.17 -3.83
CA GLN A 48 -2.54 -3.21 -2.81
C GLN A 48 -3.30 -1.88 -2.94
N ASP A 49 -4.06 -1.51 -1.90
CA ASP A 49 -4.77 -0.23 -1.81
C ASP A 49 -3.92 0.92 -1.25
N GLN A 50 -2.83 0.59 -0.56
CA GLN A 50 -1.87 1.52 0.03
C GLN A 50 -0.47 1.31 -0.55
N SER A 51 -0.33 1.47 -1.87
CA SER A 51 0.89 1.11 -2.60
C SER A 51 2.00 2.17 -2.62
N GLN A 52 1.77 3.33 -2.00
CA GLN A 52 2.69 4.49 -2.08
C GLN A 52 4.10 4.18 -1.58
N LEU A 53 4.23 3.52 -0.42
CA LEU A 53 5.54 3.16 0.15
C LEU A 53 6.27 2.11 -0.70
N MET A 54 5.53 1.14 -1.26
CA MET A 54 6.07 0.12 -2.16
C MET A 54 6.61 0.75 -3.44
N LEU A 55 5.91 1.75 -3.96
CA LEU A 55 6.32 2.51 -5.14
C LEU A 55 7.58 3.35 -4.85
N TYR A 56 7.69 3.95 -3.66
CA TYR A 56 8.89 4.67 -3.23
C TYR A 56 10.11 3.76 -3.18
N LEU A 57 9.96 2.55 -2.64
CA LEU A 57 11.05 1.56 -2.62
C LEU A 57 11.53 1.24 -4.04
N GLN A 58 10.64 0.85 -4.94
CA GLN A 58 11.01 0.53 -6.32
C GLN A 58 11.63 1.70 -7.07
N ALA A 59 11.14 2.92 -6.83
CA ALA A 59 11.71 4.12 -7.45
C ALA A 59 13.16 4.37 -7.00
N LEU A 60 13.48 4.06 -5.74
CA LEU A 60 14.85 4.12 -5.23
C LEU A 60 15.73 3.04 -5.87
N GLU A 61 15.23 1.81 -5.98
CA GLU A 61 15.94 0.69 -6.63
C GLU A 61 16.25 1.04 -8.10
N GLN A 62 15.27 1.55 -8.86
CA GLN A 62 15.46 2.00 -10.24
C GLN A 62 16.46 3.17 -10.36
N ALA A 63 16.58 4.01 -9.32
CA ALA A 63 17.56 5.08 -9.25
C ALA A 63 18.97 4.62 -8.84
N GLY A 64 19.20 3.31 -8.73
CA GLY A 64 20.49 2.72 -8.40
C GLY A 64 20.81 2.67 -6.90
N GLU A 65 19.80 2.81 -6.03
CA GLU A 65 19.98 2.54 -4.60
C GLU A 65 20.21 1.05 -4.39
N THR A 66 21.33 0.70 -3.74
CA THR A 66 21.73 -0.70 -3.53
C THR A 66 21.63 -1.14 -2.07
N ARG A 67 21.30 -0.23 -1.15
CA ARG A 67 21.06 -0.60 0.26
C ARG A 67 19.78 -1.44 0.37
N PRO A 68 19.75 -2.47 1.24
CA PRO A 68 18.56 -3.29 1.41
C PRO A 68 17.41 -2.48 2.02
N ALA A 69 16.17 -2.86 1.73
CA ALA A 69 15.01 -2.29 2.40
C ALA A 69 14.91 -2.85 3.83
N GLY A 70 14.98 -1.98 4.84
CA GLY A 70 14.81 -2.34 6.24
C GLY A 70 13.36 -2.22 6.70
N ALA A 71 12.70 -1.09 6.41
CA ALA A 71 11.30 -0.86 6.81
C ALA A 71 10.57 0.15 5.93
N LEU A 72 9.25 -0.04 5.79
CA LEU A 72 8.29 0.86 5.15
C LEU A 72 7.28 1.32 6.22
N LEU A 73 7.27 2.61 6.53
CA LEU A 73 6.51 3.18 7.64
C LEU A 73 5.60 4.33 7.20
N PHE A 74 4.41 4.39 7.79
CA PHE A 74 3.61 5.60 7.87
C PHE A 74 3.85 6.29 9.21
N GLY A 75 4.15 7.59 9.18
CA GLY A 75 4.26 8.43 10.37
C GLY A 75 3.00 9.27 10.57
N ALA A 76 2.36 9.17 11.74
CA ALA A 76 1.27 10.05 12.12
C ALA A 76 1.83 11.37 12.63
N ILE A 77 1.41 12.49 12.01
CA ILE A 77 1.69 13.83 12.53
C ILE A 77 0.34 14.51 12.77
N ASN A 78 -0.26 14.24 13.93
CA ASN A 78 -1.41 14.98 14.42
C ASN A 78 -1.32 15.18 15.95
N ILE A 79 -2.20 16.05 16.47
CA ILE A 79 -2.14 16.47 17.88
C ILE A 79 -2.44 15.32 18.86
N ASP A 80 -3.21 14.33 18.40
CA ASP A 80 -3.67 13.21 19.23
C ASP A 80 -2.66 12.05 19.23
N GLU A 81 -1.83 11.92 18.19
CA GLU A 81 -1.01 10.74 17.97
C GLU A 81 0.26 11.02 17.16
N THR A 82 1.42 10.72 17.76
CA THR A 82 2.73 10.70 17.09
C THR A 82 3.31 9.29 17.19
N ARG A 83 3.04 8.46 16.17
CA ARG A 83 3.54 7.09 16.09
C ARG A 83 3.92 6.72 14.66
N TYR A 84 4.77 5.70 14.53
CA TYR A 84 4.91 4.96 13.29
C TYR A 84 4.01 3.72 13.27
N SER A 85 3.51 3.37 12.08
CA SER A 85 2.89 2.07 11.78
C SER A 85 3.43 1.60 10.43
N GLY A 86 3.76 0.33 10.32
CA GLY A 86 4.35 -0.18 9.10
C GLY A 86 4.76 -1.63 9.18
N ILE A 87 5.68 -2.00 8.29
CA ILE A 87 6.33 -3.31 8.26
C ILE A 87 7.84 -3.12 8.07
N GLY A 88 8.62 -3.98 8.72
CA GLY A 88 10.07 -4.02 8.56
C GLY A 88 10.61 -5.41 8.82
N VAL A 89 11.89 -5.60 8.49
CA VAL A 89 12.56 -6.90 8.60
C VAL A 89 12.58 -7.43 10.05
N SER A 90 12.67 -6.55 11.06
CA SER A 90 12.57 -6.92 12.48
C SER A 90 11.98 -5.80 13.33
N ASP A 91 11.58 -6.14 14.55
CA ASP A 91 11.13 -5.17 15.57
C ASP A 91 12.28 -4.33 16.16
N ASP A 92 13.54 -4.63 15.84
CA ASP A 92 14.69 -3.83 16.28
C ASP A 92 14.74 -2.45 15.60
N ILE A 93 14.14 -2.33 14.42
CA ILE A 93 14.04 -1.06 13.69
C ILE A 93 12.99 -0.15 14.35
N TYR A 94 11.81 -0.71 14.65
CA TYR A 94 10.77 -0.03 15.42
C TYR A 94 9.84 -1.07 16.07
N PRO A 95 9.39 -0.87 17.32
CA PRO A 95 8.54 -1.85 17.98
C PRO A 95 7.23 -2.13 17.24
N GLY A 96 6.92 -3.40 17.01
CA GLY A 96 5.67 -3.84 16.43
C GLY A 96 5.58 -3.52 14.93
N ILE A 97 6.64 -3.78 14.17
CA ILE A 97 6.61 -3.76 12.70
C ILE A 97 7.20 -5.04 12.10
N GLY A 98 7.78 -5.92 12.90
CA GLY A 98 8.53 -7.07 12.42
C GLY A 98 7.69 -7.98 11.51
N PHE A 99 8.26 -8.28 10.35
CA PHE A 99 7.71 -9.17 9.33
C PHE A 99 7.35 -10.54 9.92
N ASP A 100 8.29 -11.18 10.62
CA ASP A 100 8.09 -12.52 11.20
C ASP A 100 7.30 -12.51 12.53
N THR A 101 7.33 -11.42 13.29
CA THR A 101 6.78 -11.38 14.66
C THR A 101 5.33 -10.92 14.67
N LYS A 102 5.06 -9.76 14.06
CA LYS A 102 3.76 -9.09 14.13
C LYS A 102 2.83 -9.53 13.01
N HIS A 103 3.34 -9.55 11.78
CA HIS A 103 2.49 -9.73 10.61
C HIS A 103 2.32 -11.21 10.24
N GLN A 104 3.33 -12.05 10.49
CA GLN A 104 3.27 -13.51 10.27
C GLN A 104 2.72 -13.87 8.89
N LEU A 105 3.15 -13.11 7.88
CA LEU A 105 2.65 -13.24 6.52
C LEU A 105 3.11 -14.58 5.92
N ASP A 106 2.31 -15.14 5.02
CA ASP A 106 2.65 -16.38 4.30
C ASP A 106 3.67 -16.13 3.18
N PHE A 107 4.85 -15.63 3.55
CA PHE A 107 5.98 -15.43 2.67
C PHE A 107 7.22 -16.07 3.29
N PRO A 108 8.05 -16.78 2.50
CA PRO A 108 9.17 -17.53 3.04
C PRO A 108 10.27 -16.64 3.65
N HIS A 109 10.37 -15.39 3.20
CA HIS A 109 11.32 -14.41 3.71
C HIS A 109 10.96 -12.99 3.25
N TRP A 110 11.51 -11.97 3.92
CA TRP A 110 11.32 -10.55 3.60
C TRP A 110 11.49 -10.22 2.11
N GLN A 111 12.54 -10.73 1.47
CA GLN A 111 12.78 -10.47 0.03
C GLN A 111 11.66 -10.99 -0.88
N ALA A 112 10.94 -12.05 -0.50
CA ALA A 112 9.83 -12.59 -1.29
C ALA A 112 8.63 -11.64 -1.25
N LEU A 113 8.40 -10.99 -0.10
CA LEU A 113 7.36 -9.96 0.03
C LEU A 113 7.68 -8.70 -0.80
N LEU A 114 8.95 -8.27 -0.83
CA LEU A 114 9.38 -7.15 -1.67
C LEU A 114 9.15 -7.45 -3.16
N GLU A 115 9.51 -8.66 -3.59
CA GLU A 115 9.31 -9.14 -4.95
C GLU A 115 7.82 -9.25 -5.32
N TYR A 116 7.00 -9.68 -4.37
CA TYR A 116 5.55 -9.73 -4.51
C TYR A 116 4.97 -8.34 -4.75
N TRP A 117 5.37 -7.33 -3.97
CA TRP A 117 4.95 -5.94 -4.20
C TRP A 117 5.43 -5.40 -5.55
N ARG A 118 6.65 -5.78 -5.97
CA ARG A 118 7.18 -5.44 -7.29
C ARG A 118 6.27 -5.93 -8.41
N THR A 119 5.96 -7.21 -8.37
CA THR A 119 5.08 -7.84 -9.35
C THR A 119 3.68 -7.22 -9.32
N GLY A 120 3.09 -7.05 -8.13
CA GLY A 120 1.75 -6.46 -8.00
C GLY A 120 1.64 -5.04 -8.57
N LEU A 121 2.64 -4.20 -8.31
CA LEU A 121 2.68 -2.84 -8.88
C LEU A 121 2.85 -2.81 -10.40
N GLN A 122 3.66 -3.71 -10.94
CA GLN A 122 3.84 -3.85 -12.40
C GLN A 122 2.56 -4.34 -13.07
N THR A 123 1.89 -5.35 -12.51
CA THR A 123 0.58 -5.82 -12.99
C THR A 123 -0.47 -4.70 -12.99
N LEU A 124 -0.54 -3.89 -11.93
CA LEU A 124 -1.46 -2.75 -11.88
C LEU A 124 -1.15 -1.69 -12.95
N ALA A 125 0.12 -1.47 -13.26
CA ALA A 125 0.52 -0.58 -14.32
C ALA A 125 0.18 -1.14 -15.72
N ASP A 126 0.34 -2.44 -15.92
CA ASP A 126 -0.04 -3.13 -17.17
C ASP A 126 -1.55 -3.03 -17.41
N GLU A 127 -2.37 -3.31 -16.38
CA GLU A 127 -3.83 -3.15 -16.45
C GLU A 127 -4.23 -1.72 -16.82
N TYR A 128 -3.58 -0.73 -16.20
CA TYR A 128 -3.82 0.68 -16.50
C TYR A 128 -3.45 1.01 -17.96
N LEU A 129 -2.28 0.58 -18.42
CA LEU A 129 -1.81 0.83 -19.80
C LEU A 129 -2.68 0.10 -20.84
N ALA A 130 -3.24 -1.05 -20.50
CA ALA A 130 -4.20 -1.80 -21.32
C ALA A 130 -5.59 -1.15 -21.37
N GLY A 131 -5.85 -0.11 -20.57
CA GLY A 131 -7.15 0.54 -20.49
C GLY A 131 -8.20 -0.28 -19.75
N ASN A 132 -7.78 -1.15 -18.82
CA ASN A 132 -8.73 -1.88 -17.97
C ASN A 132 -9.49 -0.91 -17.06
N ALA A 133 -10.81 -0.83 -17.26
CA ALA A 133 -11.71 0.06 -16.54
C ALA A 133 -12.92 -0.69 -15.95
N ALA A 134 -12.73 -1.95 -15.57
CA ALA A 134 -13.76 -2.75 -14.93
C ALA A 134 -14.27 -2.09 -13.63
N VAL A 135 -15.58 -2.17 -13.38
CA VAL A 135 -16.19 -1.66 -12.15
C VAL A 135 -16.00 -2.68 -11.04
N GLU A 136 -14.85 -2.59 -10.36
CA GLU A 136 -14.40 -3.55 -9.34
C GLU A 136 -13.93 -2.82 -8.06
N PRO A 137 -14.85 -2.34 -7.20
CA PRO A 137 -14.47 -1.72 -5.93
C PRO A 137 -13.81 -2.75 -5.01
N LEU A 138 -12.64 -2.42 -4.47
CA LEU A 138 -11.86 -3.35 -3.65
C LEU A 138 -12.56 -3.71 -2.33
N ARG A 139 -13.30 -2.77 -1.74
CA ARG A 139 -14.07 -2.98 -0.50
C ARG A 139 -15.48 -2.42 -0.67
N LYS A 140 -16.44 -2.89 0.15
CA LYS A 140 -17.80 -2.33 0.18
C LYS A 140 -17.78 -0.81 0.42
N THR A 141 -16.91 -0.37 1.33
CA THR A 141 -16.73 1.04 1.71
C THR A 141 -16.01 1.88 0.65
N SER A 142 -15.44 1.28 -0.40
CA SER A 142 -14.83 2.03 -1.51
C SER A 142 -15.84 2.98 -2.18
N CYS A 143 -17.14 2.64 -2.13
CA CYS A 143 -18.19 3.48 -2.68
C CYS A 143 -18.59 4.65 -1.77
N ASP A 144 -18.32 4.60 -0.46
CA ASP A 144 -18.81 5.58 0.53
C ASP A 144 -18.24 6.99 0.29
N HIS A 145 -17.07 7.06 -0.34
CA HIS A 145 -16.36 8.31 -0.66
C HIS A 145 -16.17 8.52 -2.16
N CYS A 146 -16.83 7.72 -3.00
CA CYS A 146 -16.71 7.79 -4.46
C CYS A 146 -17.80 8.69 -5.05
N HIS A 147 -17.41 9.75 -5.76
CA HIS A 147 -18.34 10.69 -6.41
C HIS A 147 -18.76 10.24 -7.83
N LEU A 148 -18.42 9.02 -8.25
CA LEU A 148 -18.62 8.48 -9.60
C LEU A 148 -19.62 7.31 -9.63
N ASP A 149 -20.43 7.15 -8.59
CA ASP A 149 -21.44 6.10 -8.46
C ASP A 149 -22.47 6.13 -9.60
N ALA A 150 -22.90 7.33 -10.02
CA ALA A 150 -23.80 7.52 -11.16
C ALA A 150 -23.15 7.14 -12.50
N LEU A 151 -21.82 7.30 -12.64
CA LEU A 151 -21.09 6.94 -13.86
C LEU A 151 -20.91 5.42 -13.96
N CYS A 152 -20.52 4.77 -12.87
CA CYS A 152 -20.26 3.33 -12.86
C CYS A 152 -21.53 2.48 -12.79
N ARG A 153 -22.68 3.08 -12.44
CA ARG A 153 -24.01 2.44 -12.33
C ARG A 153 -24.03 1.19 -11.46
N ILE A 154 -23.11 1.11 -10.49
CA ILE A 154 -22.95 -0.08 -9.65
C ILE A 154 -24.18 -0.34 -8.76
N GLY A 155 -24.86 0.73 -8.34
CA GLY A 155 -26.12 0.62 -7.59
C GLY A 155 -27.19 -0.14 -8.38
N GLU A 156 -27.40 0.24 -9.65
CA GLU A 156 -28.36 -0.43 -10.53
C GLU A 156 -27.98 -1.90 -10.79
N ARG A 157 -26.67 -2.17 -10.99
CA ARG A 157 -26.17 -3.54 -11.18
C ARG A 157 -26.47 -4.43 -9.98
N ARG A 158 -26.29 -3.93 -8.75
CA ARG A 158 -26.59 -4.66 -7.51
C ARG A 158 -28.08 -4.94 -7.35
N SER A 159 -28.95 -3.98 -7.72
CA SER A 159 -30.41 -4.15 -7.66
C SER A 159 -30.92 -5.19 -8.67
N LEU A 160 -30.28 -5.30 -9.84
CA LEU A 160 -30.67 -6.24 -10.90
C LEU A 160 -30.26 -7.69 -10.62
N THR A 161 -29.20 -7.92 -9.84
CA THR A 161 -28.70 -9.27 -9.50
C THR A 161 -29.37 -9.89 -8.28
N GLY A 162 -30.37 -9.24 -7.67
CA GLY A 162 -31.16 -9.81 -6.57
C GLY A 162 -30.34 -10.20 -5.33
N THR A 163 -29.18 -9.58 -5.13
CA THR A 163 -28.38 -9.82 -3.93
C THR A 163 -28.93 -8.94 -2.81
N GLU A 164 -30.04 -9.37 -2.21
CA GLU A 164 -30.46 -8.86 -0.90
C GLU A 164 -29.30 -9.08 0.07
N ALA A 165 -28.87 -7.99 0.69
CA ALA A 165 -27.85 -8.01 1.71
C ALA A 165 -28.29 -8.96 2.82
N LEU A 166 -27.43 -9.91 3.19
CA LEU A 166 -27.52 -10.54 4.49
C LEU A 166 -27.43 -9.40 5.53
N GLU A 167 -28.57 -9.11 6.15
CA GLU A 167 -28.66 -8.37 7.39
C GLU A 167 -27.95 -9.21 8.45
N ASP A 168 -26.69 -8.86 8.77
CA ASP A 168 -26.11 -9.32 10.03
C ASP A 168 -26.70 -8.44 11.13
N GLY A 169 -27.59 -9.06 11.89
CA GLY A 169 -28.27 -8.51 13.03
C GLY A 169 -27.31 -7.95 14.06
N ASP A 170 -27.70 -6.79 14.56
CA ASP A 170 -27.32 -6.22 15.83
C ASP A 170 -27.66 -7.23 16.95
N GLU A 171 -26.65 -7.89 17.52
CA GLU A 171 -26.74 -8.49 18.85
C GLU A 171 -25.47 -8.16 19.66
N SER A 172 -25.64 -7.15 20.52
CA SER A 172 -25.05 -6.94 21.87
C SER A 172 -23.53 -6.83 22.05
#